data_AF-A0A366XZN8-F1
#
_entry.id   AF-A0A366XZN8-F1
#
_cell.length_a   1.000
_cell.length_b   1.000
_cell.length_c   1.000
_cell.angle_alpha   90.00
_cell.angle_beta   90.00
_cell.angle_gamma   90.00
#
_symmetry.space_group_name_H-M   'P 1'
#
loop_
_entity.id
_entity.type
_entity.pdbx_description
1 polymer ?
#
loop_
_entity_poly.entity_id
_entity_poly.type
_entity_poly.pdbx_seq_one_letter_code
_entity_poly.pdbx_strand_id
1 'polypeptide(L)'
;MPNRFSQPIVFLVIGLAIVGLGATLITDPLQIVKMLFFAAIGVAVILFLYKWLIAPRMGRTDSAYQRAAKQSKKRYKEKKQTIRQTRSKPSHLKVVKSKDQLLRSKALKRKKEHNFKVIEGKKGKKKNRALF
;
A
#
# COMPACT_ATOMS: atom_id res chain seq x y z
N MET A 1 26.96 12.41 -39.99
CA MET A 1 27.97 11.73 -40.84
C MET A 1 28.36 10.44 -40.13
N PRO A 2 28.25 9.25 -40.74
CA PRO A 2 28.60 8.00 -40.06
C PRO A 2 30.12 7.90 -39.84
N ASN A 3 30.54 7.69 -38.59
CA ASN A 3 31.96 7.52 -38.22
C ASN A 3 32.51 6.20 -38.75
N ARG A 4 33.10 6.25 -39.94
CA ARG A 4 33.67 5.11 -40.67
C ARG A 4 34.88 4.50 -39.95
N PHE A 5 35.53 5.29 -39.11
CA PHE A 5 36.70 4.91 -38.32
C PHE A 5 36.35 4.01 -37.11
N SER A 6 35.12 4.05 -36.61
CA SER A 6 34.70 3.21 -35.48
C SER A 6 34.45 1.76 -35.88
N GLN A 7 34.11 1.50 -37.15
CA GLN A 7 33.80 0.16 -37.66
C GLN A 7 35.01 -0.81 -37.57
N PRO A 8 36.22 -0.50 -38.07
CA PRO A 8 37.36 -1.42 -37.99
C PRO A 8 37.83 -1.67 -36.55
N ILE A 9 37.73 -0.67 -35.67
CA ILE A 9 38.09 -0.81 -34.25
C ILE A 9 37.16 -1.80 -33.56
N VAL A 10 35.86 -1.74 -33.85
CA VAL A 10 34.88 -2.69 -33.30
C VAL A 10 35.19 -4.11 -33.77
N PHE A 11 35.50 -4.31 -35.05
CA PHE A 11 35.90 -5.64 -35.55
C PHE A 11 37.21 -6.13 -34.92
N LEU A 12 38.20 -5.25 -34.71
CA LEU A 12 39.44 -5.58 -34.03
C LEU A 12 39.18 -6.04 -32.58
N VAL A 13 38.35 -5.30 -31.84
CA VAL A 13 37.99 -5.63 -30.46
C VAL A 13 37.23 -6.95 -30.40
N ILE A 14 36.28 -7.19 -31.31
CA ILE A 14 35.55 -8.45 -31.40
C ILE A 14 36.50 -9.61 -31.73
N GLY A 15 37.41 -9.43 -32.68
CA GLY A 15 38.41 -10.44 -33.03
C GLY A 15 39.32 -10.78 -31.85
N LEU A 16 39.82 -9.77 -31.13
CA LEU A 16 40.62 -9.96 -29.93
C LEU A 16 39.83 -10.67 -28.81
N ALA A 17 38.55 -10.34 -28.65
CA ALA A 17 37.68 -10.99 -27.67
C ALA A 17 37.49 -12.48 -27.99
N ILE A 18 37.28 -12.83 -29.26
CA ILE A 18 37.15 -14.23 -29.70
C ILE A 18 38.46 -14.99 -29.45
N VAL A 19 39.61 -14.41 -29.80
CA VAL A 19 40.92 -15.05 -29.59
C VAL A 19 41.21 -15.21 -28.10
N GLY A 20 40.97 -14.16 -27.30
CA GLY A 20 41.18 -14.19 -25.85
C GLY A 20 40.27 -15.22 -25.18
N LEU A 21 38.98 -15.22 -25.50
CA LEU A 21 38.03 -16.19 -24.94
C LEU A 21 38.34 -17.62 -25.42
N GLY A 22 38.65 -17.80 -26.70
CA GLY A 22 39.04 -19.10 -27.27
C GLY A 22 40.29 -19.67 -26.61
N ALA A 23 41.33 -18.86 -26.40
CA ALA A 23 42.53 -19.25 -25.70
C ALA A 23 42.23 -19.66 -24.24
N THR A 24 41.46 -18.85 -23.51
CA THR A 24 41.07 -19.17 -22.12
C THR A 24 40.22 -20.43 -22.01
N LEU A 25 39.43 -20.76 -23.04
CA LEU A 25 38.61 -21.97 -23.06
C LEU A 25 39.45 -23.25 -23.21
N ILE A 26 40.59 -23.15 -23.90
CA ILE A 26 41.52 -24.28 -24.08
C ILE A 26 42.42 -24.43 -22.85
N THR A 27 42.95 -23.34 -22.31
CA THR A 27 43.88 -23.40 -21.19
C THR A 27 43.18 -23.65 -19.86
N ASP A 28 42.08 -22.94 -19.57
CA ASP A 28 41.41 -22.97 -18.27
C ASP A 28 39.90 -22.63 -18.40
N PRO A 29 39.07 -23.54 -18.94
CA PRO A 29 37.64 -23.28 -19.16
C PRO A 29 36.87 -22.95 -17.87
N LEU A 30 37.36 -23.43 -16.72
CA LEU A 30 36.76 -23.17 -15.41
C LEU A 30 36.90 -21.71 -14.96
N GLN A 31 37.86 -20.96 -15.50
CA GLN A 31 38.10 -19.58 -15.11
C GLN A 31 36.95 -18.65 -15.53
N ILE A 32 36.37 -18.89 -16.72
CA ILE A 32 35.22 -18.12 -17.23
C ILE A 32 34.00 -18.32 -16.33
N VAL A 33 33.75 -19.57 -15.92
CA VAL A 33 32.65 -19.92 -15.02
C VAL A 33 32.86 -19.30 -13.65
N LYS A 34 34.08 -19.35 -13.11
CA LYS A 34 34.43 -18.70 -11.83
C LYS A 34 34.20 -17.19 -11.91
N MET A 35 34.65 -16.53 -12.99
CA MET A 35 34.47 -15.10 -13.16
C MET A 35 32.98 -14.73 -13.21
N LEU A 36 32.18 -15.47 -13.97
CA LEU A 36 30.73 -15.27 -14.04
C LEU A 36 30.05 -15.52 -12.68
N PHE A 37 30.50 -16.54 -11.96
CA PHE A 37 30.01 -16.87 -10.62
C PHE A 37 30.29 -15.75 -9.61
N PHE A 38 31.52 -15.22 -9.58
CA PHE A 38 31.86 -14.09 -8.73
C PHE A 38 31.10 -12.81 -9.12
N ALA A 39 30.92 -12.54 -10.42
CA ALA A 39 30.11 -11.42 -10.88
C ALA A 39 28.64 -11.57 -10.46
N ALA A 40 28.06 -12.77 -10.61
CA ALA A 40 26.70 -13.07 -10.19
C ALA A 40 26.53 -12.94 -8.68
N ILE A 41 27.49 -13.43 -7.88
CA ILE A 41 27.52 -13.23 -6.43
C ILE A 41 27.58 -11.74 -6.08
N GLY A 42 28.46 -10.98 -6.72
CA GLY A 42 28.58 -9.53 -6.48
C GLY A 42 27.24 -8.81 -6.69
N VAL A 43 26.57 -9.06 -7.82
CA VAL A 43 25.25 -8.51 -8.10
C VAL A 43 24.21 -9.00 -7.08
N ALA A 44 24.21 -10.29 -6.75
CA ALA A 44 23.28 -10.86 -5.78
C ALA A 44 23.44 -10.23 -4.39
N VAL A 45 24.69 -10.03 -3.94
CA VAL A 45 25.01 -9.37 -2.67
C VAL A 45 24.54 -7.92 -2.68
N ILE A 46 24.81 -7.16 -3.75
CA ILE A 46 24.35 -5.77 -3.87
C ILE A 46 22.81 -5.70 -3.82
N LEU A 47 22.12 -6.56 -4.57
CA LEU A 47 20.66 -6.63 -4.56
C LEU A 47 20.12 -7.08 -3.21
N PHE A 48 20.80 -8.00 -2.53
CA PHE A 48 20.43 -8.48 -1.21
C PHE A 48 20.57 -7.36 -0.16
N LEU A 49 21.69 -6.64 -0.15
CA LEU A 49 21.90 -5.47 0.72
C LEU A 49 20.89 -4.37 0.41
N TYR A 50 20.65 -4.07 -0.87
CA TYR A 50 19.64 -3.11 -1.28
C TYR A 50 18.25 -3.52 -0.78
N LYS A 51 17.87 -4.79 -0.98
CA LYS A 51 16.56 -5.29 -0.55
C LYS A 51 16.44 -5.38 0.97
N TRP A 52 17.51 -5.65 1.69
CA TRP A 52 17.47 -5.74 3.15
C TRP A 52 17.47 -4.37 3.82
N LEU A 53 18.28 -3.43 3.33
CA LEU A 53 18.44 -2.10 3.95
C LEU A 53 17.41 -1.07 3.46
N ILE A 54 17.11 -1.07 2.17
CA ILE A 54 16.33 0.01 1.52
C ILE A 54 14.88 -0.42 1.26
N ALA A 55 14.63 -1.67 0.83
CA ALA A 55 13.26 -2.10 0.54
C ALA A 55 12.27 -2.03 1.72
N PRO A 56 12.62 -2.31 2.99
CA PRO A 56 11.67 -2.14 4.10
C PRO A 56 11.31 -0.67 4.37
N ARG A 57 12.09 0.29 3.86
CA ARG A 57 11.84 1.73 4.00
C ARG A 57 11.02 2.28 2.83
N MET A 58 11.17 1.72 1.63
CA MET A 58 10.55 2.25 0.40
C MET A 58 9.13 1.73 0.14
N GLY A 59 8.77 0.53 0.63
CA GLY A 59 7.46 -0.10 0.41
C GLY A 59 6.41 0.11 1.51
N ARG A 60 6.68 0.94 2.52
CA ARG A 60 5.74 1.22 3.64
C ARG A 60 4.71 2.29 3.30
N THR A 61 4.32 2.44 2.03
CA THR A 61 3.37 3.47 1.63
C THR A 61 1.99 3.30 2.22
N ASP A 62 1.66 2.17 2.88
CA ASP A 62 0.32 2.11 3.47
C ASP A 62 0.10 1.10 4.62
N SER A 63 1.01 1.11 5.60
CA SER A 63 0.72 0.42 6.87
C SER A 63 -0.59 0.92 7.52
N ALA A 64 -0.95 2.18 7.29
CA ALA A 64 -2.20 2.79 7.70
C ALA A 64 -3.40 2.23 6.92
N TYR A 65 -3.36 2.19 5.60
CA TYR A 65 -4.40 1.54 4.79
C TYR A 65 -4.51 0.04 5.06
N GLN A 66 -3.42 -0.69 5.26
CA GLN A 66 -3.48 -2.10 5.65
C GLN A 66 -4.20 -2.28 6.99
N ARG A 67 -3.97 -1.39 7.97
CA ARG A 67 -4.70 -1.38 9.25
C ARG A 67 -6.17 -1.01 9.03
N ALA A 68 -6.46 0.00 8.23
CA ALA A 68 -7.83 0.42 7.90
C ALA A 68 -8.62 -0.67 7.15
N ALA A 69 -8.00 -1.36 6.19
CA ALA A 69 -8.59 -2.47 5.44
C ALA A 69 -8.83 -3.70 6.33
N LYS A 70 -7.93 -3.99 7.28
CA LYS A 70 -8.18 -5.04 8.30
C LYS A 70 -9.34 -4.65 9.21
N GLN A 71 -9.43 -3.38 9.62
CA GLN A 71 -10.50 -2.89 10.48
C GLN A 71 -11.86 -2.87 9.75
N SER A 72 -11.90 -2.50 8.47
CA SER A 72 -13.12 -2.54 7.66
C SER A 72 -13.60 -3.98 7.49
N LYS A 73 -12.72 -4.93 7.13
CA LYS A 73 -13.06 -6.36 7.03
C LYS A 73 -13.66 -6.93 8.32
N LYS A 74 -13.18 -6.53 9.50
CA LYS A 74 -13.75 -6.94 10.79
C LYS A 74 -15.18 -6.42 10.98
N ARG A 75 -15.42 -5.13 10.69
CA ARG A 75 -16.76 -4.52 10.79
C ARG A 75 -17.80 -5.19 9.88
N TYR A 76 -17.42 -5.61 8.67
CA TYR A 76 -18.34 -6.33 7.77
C TYR A 76 -18.66 -7.75 8.24
N LYS A 77 -17.71 -8.44 8.90
CA LYS A 77 -17.95 -9.77 9.49
C LYS A 77 -18.87 -9.69 10.71
N GLU A 78 -18.65 -8.72 11.59
CA GLU A 78 -19.52 -8.46 12.74
C GLU A 78 -20.95 -8.12 12.29
N LYS A 79 -21.12 -7.27 11.27
CA LYS A 79 -22.45 -6.96 10.70
C LYS A 79 -23.16 -8.21 10.16
N LYS A 80 -22.45 -9.15 9.53
CA LYS A 80 -23.03 -10.44 9.10
C LYS A 80 -23.38 -11.36 10.28
N GLN A 81 -22.63 -11.32 11.37
CA GLN A 81 -22.92 -12.11 12.58
C GLN A 81 -24.11 -11.55 13.35
N THR A 82 -24.22 -10.22 13.50
CA THR A 82 -25.37 -9.57 14.15
C THR A 82 -26.67 -9.82 13.37
N ILE A 83 -26.65 -9.75 12.03
CA ILE A 83 -27.82 -10.05 11.18
C ILE A 83 -28.24 -11.53 11.27
N ARG A 84 -27.29 -12.45 11.48
CA ARG A 84 -27.58 -13.88 11.68
C ARG A 84 -28.12 -14.17 13.09
N GLN A 85 -27.64 -13.47 14.11
CA GLN A 85 -28.12 -13.62 15.49
C GLN A 85 -29.50 -12.98 15.73
N THR A 86 -29.89 -11.97 14.96
CA THR A 86 -31.26 -11.41 15.03
C THR A 86 -32.31 -12.25 14.31
N ARG A 87 -31.91 -13.32 13.60
CA ARG A 87 -32.85 -14.24 12.91
C ARG A 87 -33.19 -15.51 13.70
N SER A 88 -32.62 -15.74 14.89
CA SER A 88 -32.82 -16.97 15.67
C SER A 88 -33.60 -16.82 16.98
N LYS A 89 -34.33 -15.73 17.18
CA LYS A 89 -35.25 -15.59 18.33
C LYS A 89 -36.64 -15.23 17.85
N PRO A 90 -37.62 -16.16 17.89
CA PRO A 90 -39.01 -15.78 17.73
C PRO A 90 -39.44 -15.03 19.00
N SER A 91 -39.53 -13.70 18.94
CA SER A 91 -40.07 -12.91 20.03
C SER A 91 -41.58 -13.15 20.10
N HIS A 92 -42.01 -13.88 21.12
CA HIS A 92 -43.41 -14.07 21.50
C HIS A 92 -44.02 -12.73 21.93
N LEU A 93 -44.66 -11.99 21.02
CA LEU A 93 -45.58 -10.90 21.35
C LEU A 93 -46.77 -10.91 20.39
N LYS A 94 -47.95 -11.19 20.96
CA LYS A 94 -49.26 -11.16 20.30
C LYS A 94 -49.54 -9.77 19.72
N VAL A 95 -49.86 -9.72 18.43
CA VAL A 95 -50.42 -8.55 17.75
C VAL A 95 -51.93 -8.52 18.00
N VAL A 96 -52.40 -7.63 18.87
CA VAL A 96 -53.81 -7.19 18.84
C VAL A 96 -53.84 -5.92 17.99
N LYS A 97 -54.47 -6.03 16.82
CA LYS A 97 -54.68 -4.91 15.90
C LYS A 97 -55.71 -3.96 16.52
N SER A 98 -55.36 -2.68 16.66
CA SER A 98 -56.33 -1.58 16.61
C SER A 98 -55.95 -0.65 15.46
N LYS A 99 -56.94 -0.33 14.64
CA LYS A 99 -56.77 -0.30 13.18
C LYS A 99 -56.01 0.91 12.61
N ASP A 100 -55.84 2.04 13.30
CA ASP A 100 -55.39 3.26 12.59
C ASP A 100 -54.50 4.29 13.36
N GLN A 101 -53.85 3.99 14.51
CA GLN A 101 -53.21 5.06 15.31
C GLN A 101 -51.80 4.85 15.93
N LEU A 102 -51.06 3.78 15.59
CA LEU A 102 -49.67 3.58 16.06
C LEU A 102 -48.60 4.45 15.35
N LEU A 103 -49.00 5.31 14.41
CA LEU A 103 -48.10 6.24 13.71
C LEU A 103 -47.65 7.44 14.57
N ARG A 104 -48.10 7.52 15.83
CA ARG A 104 -47.74 8.57 16.80
C ARG A 104 -46.68 8.18 17.85
N SER A 105 -46.05 7.01 17.78
CA SER A 105 -44.94 6.65 18.70
C SER A 105 -43.57 7.26 18.32
N LYS A 106 -43.61 8.33 17.53
CA LYS A 106 -42.51 9.23 17.10
C LYS A 106 -41.78 9.92 18.28
N ALA A 107 -41.86 9.39 19.51
CA ALA A 107 -41.34 9.99 20.73
C ALA A 107 -40.04 9.34 21.23
N LEU A 108 -38.93 9.84 20.69
CA LEU A 108 -37.94 10.54 21.51
C LEU A 108 -36.98 9.81 22.49
N LYS A 109 -36.85 8.48 22.57
CA LYS A 109 -35.89 7.92 23.55
C LYS A 109 -34.57 7.40 22.96
N ARG A 110 -33.59 8.32 23.02
CA ARG A 110 -32.12 8.16 23.03
C ARG A 110 -31.41 7.90 21.70
N LYS A 111 -31.37 8.93 20.87
CA LYS A 111 -30.13 9.21 20.12
C LYS A 111 -29.15 9.93 21.06
N LYS A 112 -27.92 9.43 21.14
CA LYS A 112 -26.80 10.09 21.83
C LYS A 112 -26.66 11.49 21.21
N GLU A 113 -26.84 12.53 22.02
CA GLU A 113 -26.62 13.93 21.61
C GLU A 113 -25.23 14.03 21.00
N HIS A 114 -25.21 14.28 19.69
CA HIS A 114 -24.02 14.62 18.96
C HIS A 114 -23.70 16.06 19.35
N ASN A 115 -22.74 16.24 20.26
CA ASN A 115 -22.22 17.54 20.65
C ASN A 115 -21.44 18.15 19.47
N PHE A 116 -22.16 18.60 18.44
CA PHE A 116 -21.62 19.56 17.50
C PHE A 116 -21.45 20.86 18.27
N LYS A 117 -20.23 21.13 18.75
CA LYS A 117 -19.89 22.49 19.14
C LYS A 117 -19.79 23.26 17.83
N VAL A 118 -20.75 24.15 17.62
CA VAL A 118 -20.58 25.23 16.64
C VAL A 118 -19.30 25.95 17.06
N ILE A 119 -18.29 25.93 16.21
CA ILE A 119 -17.18 26.85 16.34
C ILE A 119 -17.78 28.19 15.93
N GLU A 120 -18.29 28.95 16.89
CA GLU A 120 -18.53 30.37 16.70
C GLU A 120 -17.15 31.01 16.46
N GLY A 121 -16.72 31.02 15.20
CA GLY A 121 -15.68 31.95 14.78
C GLY A 121 -16.18 33.36 15.12
N LYS A 122 -15.29 34.26 15.53
CA LYS A 122 -15.55 35.70 15.74
C LYS A 122 -16.02 36.41 14.45
N LYS A 123 -17.11 35.96 13.82
CA LYS A 123 -17.73 36.58 12.65
C LYS A 123 -18.60 37.73 13.14
N GLY A 124 -17.95 38.83 13.50
CA GLY A 124 -18.61 40.05 13.97
C GLY A 124 -17.85 40.89 14.99
N LYS A 125 -16.75 40.40 15.60
CA LYS A 125 -15.96 41.25 16.50
C LYS A 125 -15.11 42.24 15.68
N LYS A 126 -15.56 43.49 15.57
CA LYS A 126 -14.73 44.60 15.08
C LYS A 126 -13.46 44.65 15.93
N LYS A 127 -12.30 44.61 15.30
CA LYS A 127 -11.02 44.84 15.98
C LYS A 127 -11.01 46.31 16.39
N ASN A 128 -10.99 46.61 17.69
CA ASN A 128 -10.65 47.95 18.16
C ASN A 128 -9.19 48.21 17.77
N ARG A 129 -8.99 48.82 16.61
CA ARG A 129 -7.72 49.46 16.24
C ARG A 129 -7.66 50.75 17.04
N ALA A 130 -7.14 50.69 18.26
CA ALA A 130 -6.61 51.89 18.88
C ALA A 130 -5.37 52.27 18.07
N LEU A 131 -5.43 53.43 17.42
CA LEU A 131 -4.27 54.13 16.91
C LEU A 131 -3.68 54.89 18.10
N PHE A 132 -2.47 54.50 18.51
CA PHE A 132 -1.53 55.34 19.23
C PHE A 132 -0.15 55.04 18.64
#